data_AF-A0A955PTA5-F1
#
_entry.id   AF-A0A955PTA5-F1
#
_cell.length_a   1.000
_cell.length_b   1.000
_cell.length_c   1.000
_cell.angle_alpha   90.00
_cell.angle_beta   90.00
_cell.angle_gamma   90.00
#
_symmetry.space_group_name_H-M   'P 1'
#
loop_
_entity.id
_entity.type
_entity.pdbx_description
1 polymer ?
#
loop_
_entity_poly.entity_id
_entity_poly.type
_entity_poly.pdbx_seq_one_letter_code
_entity_poly.pdbx_strand_id
1 'polypeptide(L)'
;VSQVWDRLADKPFWCSQQAIRNVRDEADVVLYLVNATEDPSMAGYLQPELELLTWLNKPVIVLVNQTGLIDPQQQRQLESLWKQHWINQRVIKDVMSLDAFTRCWVQEGVLWDHVTQVLPSEKRHTMQKLGKAWYAIHRQIFDTSMTRLSQLLIETALDGEYLPPEPTGLSKKPQIKHAIQALDHRLAQRISDVTVNLIELHGLTGDVAHTLKSRIEDVTVPGEKKPWEEETFWGAVASGAAAGLASDLATGGLSHGAFTIGGAILGAFAERTYAKSQGTGDPNRISWVPAFLDRQTRDALLRYLAVTHCGRGRGDYTDPREFPVFW
;
A
#
# COMPACT_ATOMS: atom_id res chain seq x y z
N VAL A 1 -50.24 6.90 -10.25
CA VAL A 1 -50.33 6.47 -11.67
C VAL A 1 -49.04 6.81 -12.46
N SER A 2 -48.29 7.87 -12.13
CA SER A 2 -47.01 8.18 -12.81
C SER A 2 -45.86 7.18 -12.54
N GLN A 3 -45.76 6.61 -11.34
CA GLN A 3 -44.67 5.67 -10.97
C GLN A 3 -44.65 4.34 -11.76
N VAL A 4 -45.76 3.98 -12.39
CA VAL A 4 -45.86 2.76 -13.22
C VAL A 4 -45.33 3.03 -14.64
N TRP A 5 -45.51 4.25 -15.14
CA TRP A 5 -45.02 4.67 -16.46
C TRP A 5 -43.51 4.91 -16.44
N ASP A 6 -42.96 5.53 -15.39
CA ASP A 6 -41.50 5.74 -15.24
C ASP A 6 -40.74 4.42 -15.18
N ARG A 7 -41.30 3.38 -14.53
CA ARG A 7 -40.70 2.03 -14.45
C ARG A 7 -40.51 1.37 -15.82
N LEU A 8 -41.38 1.71 -16.78
CA LEU A 8 -41.39 1.13 -18.13
C LEU A 8 -40.68 2.02 -19.17
N ALA A 9 -40.67 3.34 -18.98
CA ALA A 9 -40.13 4.30 -19.94
C ALA A 9 -38.69 4.78 -19.60
N ASP A 10 -38.34 4.92 -18.32
CA ASP A 10 -37.01 5.37 -17.88
C ASP A 10 -36.59 4.68 -16.58
N LYS A 11 -36.12 3.44 -16.75
CA LYS A 11 -35.67 2.57 -15.65
C LYS A 11 -34.53 3.20 -14.84
N PRO A 12 -33.50 3.84 -15.42
CA PRO A 12 -32.50 4.59 -14.67
C PRO A 12 -33.09 5.67 -13.76
N PHE A 13 -33.99 6.51 -14.28
CA PHE A 13 -34.63 7.56 -13.49
C PHE A 13 -35.49 7.01 -12.35
N TRP A 14 -36.27 5.97 -12.61
CA TRP A 14 -37.05 5.27 -11.58
C TRP A 14 -36.15 4.69 -10.47
N CYS A 15 -35.03 4.05 -10.83
CA CYS A 15 -34.04 3.55 -9.87
C CYS A 15 -33.48 4.68 -8.99
N SER A 16 -33.14 5.84 -9.58
CA SER A 16 -32.67 7.01 -8.83
C SER A 16 -33.73 7.55 -7.86
N GLN A 17 -35.01 7.60 -8.28
CA GLN A 17 -36.10 8.00 -7.37
C GLN A 17 -36.26 7.03 -6.20
N GLN A 18 -36.20 5.72 -6.46
CA GLN A 18 -36.29 4.71 -5.39
C GLN A 18 -35.08 4.80 -4.46
N ALA A 19 -33.88 5.05 -4.99
CA ALA A 19 -32.67 5.23 -4.18
C ALA A 19 -32.81 6.44 -3.24
N ILE A 20 -33.26 7.60 -3.76
CA ILE A 20 -33.47 8.81 -2.95
C ILE A 20 -34.55 8.60 -1.88
N ARG A 21 -35.62 7.87 -2.19
CA ARG A 21 -36.64 7.50 -1.18
C ARG A 21 -36.07 6.59 -0.11
N ASN A 22 -35.33 5.57 -0.49
CA ASN A 22 -34.69 4.67 0.44
C ASN A 22 -33.70 5.41 1.36
N VAL A 23 -32.96 6.39 0.83
CA VAL A 23 -32.09 7.26 1.65
C VAL A 23 -32.92 8.05 2.66
N ARG A 24 -34.07 8.59 2.26
CA ARG A 24 -34.95 9.32 3.18
C ARG A 24 -35.51 8.41 4.28
N ASP A 25 -35.91 7.20 3.92
CA ASP A 25 -36.63 6.32 4.84
C ASP A 25 -35.67 5.57 5.77
N GLU A 26 -34.57 5.03 5.24
CA GLU A 26 -33.70 4.08 5.95
C GLU A 26 -32.33 4.65 6.32
N ALA A 27 -31.80 5.66 5.60
CA ALA A 27 -30.46 6.15 5.90
C ALA A 27 -30.40 7.00 7.17
N ASP A 28 -29.24 6.97 7.81
CA ASP A 28 -28.98 7.69 9.06
C ASP A 28 -28.08 8.93 8.89
N VAL A 29 -27.27 8.93 7.84
CA VAL A 29 -26.36 10.00 7.47
C VAL A 29 -26.22 9.99 5.95
N VAL A 30 -25.99 11.16 5.36
CA VAL A 30 -25.71 11.31 3.93
C VAL A 30 -24.28 11.81 3.75
N LEU A 31 -23.50 11.09 2.95
CA LEU A 31 -22.19 11.55 2.50
C LEU A 31 -22.37 12.20 1.13
N TYR A 32 -22.06 13.50 1.02
CA TYR A 32 -22.26 14.28 -0.19
C TYR A 32 -20.92 14.71 -0.79
N LEU A 33 -20.59 14.24 -1.97
CA LEU A 33 -19.29 14.45 -2.62
C LEU A 33 -19.30 15.71 -3.48
N VAL A 34 -18.31 16.59 -3.31
CA VAL A 34 -18.07 17.77 -4.14
C VAL A 34 -16.64 17.80 -4.65
N ASN A 35 -16.42 18.44 -5.80
CA ASN A 35 -15.09 18.65 -6.34
C ASN A 35 -14.47 19.93 -5.73
N ALA A 36 -13.31 19.80 -5.10
CA ALA A 36 -12.64 20.92 -4.42
C ALA A 36 -12.27 22.07 -5.37
N THR A 37 -12.02 21.78 -6.65
CA THR A 37 -11.56 22.77 -7.62
C THR A 37 -12.68 23.64 -8.19
N GLU A 38 -13.94 23.28 -7.94
CA GLU A 38 -15.08 24.07 -8.38
C GLU A 38 -15.33 25.24 -7.42
N ASP A 39 -15.80 26.36 -7.96
CA ASP A 39 -16.26 27.49 -7.15
C ASP A 39 -17.71 27.21 -6.70
N PRO A 40 -17.96 27.12 -5.37
CA PRO A 40 -19.31 26.87 -4.84
C PRO A 40 -20.34 27.91 -5.29
N SER A 41 -19.93 29.14 -5.58
CA SER A 41 -20.83 30.20 -6.02
C SER A 41 -21.25 30.08 -7.49
N MET A 42 -20.49 29.33 -8.29
CA MET A 42 -20.71 29.17 -9.73
C MET A 42 -21.36 27.82 -10.07
N ALA A 43 -21.45 26.91 -9.12
CA ALA A 43 -22.03 25.59 -9.29
C ALA A 43 -23.56 25.63 -9.17
N GLY A 44 -24.23 25.90 -10.29
CA GLY A 44 -25.70 26.04 -10.37
C GLY A 44 -26.51 24.79 -9.97
N TYR A 45 -25.86 23.62 -9.88
CA TYR A 45 -26.49 22.38 -9.42
C TYR A 45 -26.59 22.29 -7.88
N LEU A 46 -25.76 23.02 -7.13
CA LEU A 46 -25.69 22.91 -5.67
C LEU A 46 -26.98 23.35 -4.97
N GLN A 47 -27.66 24.37 -5.50
CA GLN A 47 -28.87 24.88 -4.86
C GLN A 47 -30.05 23.89 -4.94
N PRO A 48 -30.41 23.34 -6.11
CA PRO A 48 -31.37 22.24 -6.20
C PRO A 48 -30.98 21.01 -5.36
N GLU A 49 -29.69 20.65 -5.34
CA GLU A 49 -29.22 19.51 -4.54
C GLU A 49 -29.33 19.78 -3.03
N LEU A 50 -29.07 21.00 -2.57
CA LEU A 50 -29.28 21.40 -1.18
C LEU A 50 -30.77 21.33 -0.78
N GLU A 51 -31.68 21.72 -1.67
CA GLU A 51 -33.12 21.57 -1.42
C GLU A 51 -33.50 20.09 -1.26
N LEU A 52 -32.94 19.22 -2.10
CA LEU A 52 -33.10 17.77 -1.98
C LEU A 52 -32.51 17.24 -0.66
N LEU A 53 -31.30 17.64 -0.29
CA LEU A 53 -30.66 17.25 0.98
C LEU A 53 -31.49 17.70 2.18
N THR A 54 -32.04 18.91 2.12
CA THR A 54 -32.92 19.45 3.16
C THR A 54 -34.22 18.64 3.26
N TRP A 55 -34.79 18.24 2.12
CA TRP A 55 -35.98 17.39 2.06
C TRP A 55 -35.75 15.98 2.62
N LEU A 56 -34.54 15.41 2.45
CA LEU A 56 -34.15 14.14 3.05
C LEU A 56 -34.19 14.20 4.59
N ASN A 57 -33.93 15.39 5.16
CA ASN A 57 -33.93 15.63 6.60
C ASN A 57 -33.01 14.66 7.38
N LYS A 58 -31.85 14.37 6.79
CA LYS A 58 -30.78 13.56 7.39
C LYS A 58 -29.55 14.43 7.66
N PRO A 59 -28.71 14.11 8.66
CA PRO A 59 -27.43 14.80 8.82
C PRO A 59 -26.54 14.53 7.59
N VAL A 60 -25.95 15.60 7.04
CA VAL A 60 -25.07 15.54 5.86
C VAL A 60 -23.63 15.81 6.27
N ILE A 61 -22.71 14.98 5.78
CA ILE A 61 -21.26 15.25 5.77
C ILE A 61 -20.87 15.54 4.32
N VAL A 62 -20.31 16.71 4.07
CA VAL A 62 -19.77 17.07 2.75
C VAL A 62 -18.33 16.56 2.64
N LEU A 63 -18.06 15.81 1.58
CA LEU A 63 -16.76 15.25 1.23
C LEU A 63 -16.17 16.04 0.09
N VAL A 64 -15.08 16.76 0.36
CA VAL A 64 -14.39 17.59 -0.62
C VAL A 64 -13.28 16.77 -1.29
N ASN A 65 -13.49 16.39 -2.56
CA ASN A 65 -12.56 15.59 -3.34
C ASN A 65 -11.47 16.46 -4.00
N GLN A 66 -10.19 16.12 -3.84
CA GLN A 66 -9.05 16.97 -4.19
C GLN A 66 -8.14 16.34 -5.26
N THR A 67 -8.72 15.63 -6.23
CA THR A 67 -7.98 14.93 -7.30
C THR A 67 -7.11 15.88 -8.13
N GLY A 68 -5.88 16.13 -7.68
CA GLY A 68 -4.86 16.86 -8.45
C GLY A 68 -4.06 17.93 -7.70
N LEU A 69 -4.33 18.21 -6.42
CA LEU A 69 -3.58 19.22 -5.67
C LEU A 69 -2.39 18.60 -4.93
N ILE A 70 -1.19 19.13 -5.18
CA ILE A 70 0.05 18.70 -4.51
C ILE A 70 0.39 19.63 -3.33
N ASP A 71 -0.09 20.87 -3.34
CA ASP A 71 0.21 21.87 -2.31
C ASP A 71 -0.77 21.79 -1.10
N PRO A 72 -0.27 21.47 0.11
CA PRO A 72 -1.08 21.45 1.34
C PRO A 72 -1.68 22.79 1.75
N GLN A 73 -1.12 23.92 1.29
CA GLN A 73 -1.67 25.24 1.59
C GLN A 73 -2.90 25.54 0.72
N GLN A 74 -2.78 25.34 -0.60
CA GLN A 74 -3.91 25.46 -1.52
C GLN A 74 -5.06 24.51 -1.15
N GLN A 75 -4.74 23.28 -0.74
CA GLN A 75 -5.70 22.30 -0.25
C GLN A 75 -6.53 22.84 0.94
N ARG A 76 -5.86 23.39 1.96
CA ARG A 76 -6.51 23.96 3.15
C ARG A 76 -7.35 25.20 2.84
N GLN A 77 -6.94 26.01 1.87
CA GLN A 77 -7.69 27.18 1.43
C GLN A 77 -9.03 26.77 0.79
N LEU A 78 -9.01 25.79 -0.12
CA LEU A 78 -10.24 25.28 -0.75
C LEU A 78 -11.18 24.64 0.27
N GLU A 79 -10.66 23.82 1.19
CA GLU A 79 -11.49 23.27 2.28
C GLU A 79 -12.16 24.35 3.12
N SER A 80 -11.43 25.44 3.40
CA SER A 80 -11.96 26.58 4.16
C SER A 80 -13.06 27.32 3.40
N LEU A 81 -12.91 27.50 2.09
CA LEU A 81 -13.93 28.10 1.24
C LEU A 81 -15.22 27.27 1.24
N TRP A 82 -15.11 25.95 1.07
CA TRP A 82 -16.25 25.04 1.14
C TRP A 82 -16.90 25.06 2.53
N LYS A 83 -16.11 25.04 3.61
CA LYS A 83 -16.63 25.17 4.99
C LYS A 83 -17.40 26.48 5.20
N GLN A 84 -16.88 27.60 4.69
CA GLN A 84 -17.51 28.91 4.80
C GLN A 84 -18.81 28.98 4.00
N HIS A 85 -18.85 28.43 2.79
CA HIS A 85 -20.05 28.41 1.96
C HIS A 85 -21.22 27.68 2.65
N TRP A 86 -20.93 26.57 3.34
CA TRP A 86 -21.95 25.71 3.93
C TRP A 86 -22.31 26.04 5.39
N ILE A 87 -21.63 27.00 6.03
CA ILE A 87 -21.77 27.26 7.48
C ILE A 87 -23.21 27.57 7.94
N ASN A 88 -24.03 28.14 7.05
CA ASN A 88 -25.41 28.53 7.34
C ASN A 88 -26.42 27.39 7.09
N GLN A 89 -26.01 26.28 6.47
CA GLN A 89 -26.91 25.18 6.14
C GLN A 89 -27.05 24.19 7.29
N ARG A 90 -28.20 24.19 7.95
CA ARG A 90 -28.46 23.36 9.14
C ARG A 90 -28.39 21.86 8.88
N VAL A 91 -28.66 21.44 7.65
CA VAL A 91 -28.64 20.02 7.25
C VAL A 91 -27.20 19.49 7.17
N ILE A 92 -26.24 20.35 6.84
CA ILE A 92 -24.82 20.04 6.78
C ILE A 92 -24.27 20.12 8.21
N LYS A 93 -23.79 18.98 8.71
CA LYS A 93 -23.22 18.86 10.06
C LYS A 93 -21.71 18.91 10.05
N ASP A 94 -21.09 18.57 8.92
CA ASP A 94 -19.65 18.57 8.78
C ASP A 94 -19.20 18.71 7.32
N VAL A 95 -17.97 19.18 7.13
CA VAL A 95 -17.29 19.30 5.84
C VAL A 95 -15.85 18.85 6.02
N MET A 96 -15.44 17.82 5.29
CA MET A 96 -14.10 17.24 5.39
C MET A 96 -13.53 16.90 4.01
N SER A 97 -12.20 16.86 3.90
CA SER A 97 -11.57 16.35 2.68
C SER A 97 -11.76 14.85 2.57
N LEU A 98 -12.03 14.37 1.35
CA LEU A 98 -12.08 12.94 1.04
C LEU A 98 -10.73 12.29 1.38
N ASP A 99 -9.63 12.96 1.08
CA ASP A 99 -8.27 12.47 1.31
C ASP A 99 -7.91 12.35 2.80
N ALA A 100 -8.74 12.90 3.71
CA ALA A 100 -8.51 12.81 5.14
C ALA A 100 -8.75 11.41 5.72
N PHE A 101 -9.46 10.53 4.99
CA PHE A 101 -9.80 9.18 5.46
C PHE A 101 -9.64 8.09 4.41
N THR A 102 -9.33 8.43 3.16
CA THR A 102 -9.24 7.44 2.07
C THR A 102 -7.86 6.86 1.84
N ARG A 103 -6.80 7.36 2.48
CA ARG A 103 -5.44 6.89 2.16
C ARG A 103 -5.16 5.54 2.78
N CYS A 104 -5.46 5.34 4.06
CA CYS A 104 -5.26 4.06 4.74
C CYS A 104 -6.35 3.77 5.78
N TRP A 105 -6.43 2.51 6.20
CA TRP A 105 -7.36 2.10 7.26
C TRP A 105 -7.21 2.96 8.51
N VAL A 106 -6.00 3.33 8.93
CA VAL A 106 -5.83 4.15 10.14
C VAL A 106 -6.63 5.46 10.04
N GLN A 107 -6.66 6.05 8.85
CA GLN A 107 -7.41 7.28 8.57
C GLN A 107 -8.90 7.03 8.33
N GLU A 108 -9.31 5.85 7.85
CA GLU A 108 -10.74 5.48 7.74
C GLU A 108 -11.47 5.60 9.08
N GLY A 109 -10.77 5.35 10.20
CA GLY A 109 -11.29 5.56 11.56
C GLY A 109 -11.78 6.99 11.83
N VAL A 110 -11.17 7.99 11.17
CA VAL A 110 -11.58 9.39 11.27
C VAL A 110 -13.02 9.57 10.76
N LEU A 111 -13.36 8.94 9.62
CA LEU A 111 -14.74 8.97 9.11
C LEU A 111 -15.74 8.36 10.10
N TRP A 112 -15.38 7.26 10.76
CA TRP A 112 -16.24 6.65 11.79
C TRP A 112 -16.53 7.61 12.94
N ASP A 113 -15.53 8.36 13.38
CA ASP A 113 -15.70 9.36 14.45
C ASP A 113 -16.60 10.51 14.00
N HIS A 114 -16.39 11.06 12.80
CA HIS A 114 -17.23 12.12 12.25
C HIS A 114 -18.69 11.67 12.05
N VAL A 115 -18.91 10.48 11.48
CA VAL A 115 -20.25 9.92 11.35
C VAL A 115 -20.90 9.74 12.72
N THR A 116 -20.18 9.20 13.71
CA THR A 116 -20.69 9.03 15.08
C THR A 116 -21.16 10.36 15.69
N GLN A 117 -20.46 11.46 15.44
CA GLN A 117 -20.79 12.77 16.00
C GLN A 117 -22.07 13.37 15.37
N VAL A 118 -22.25 13.21 14.06
CA VAL A 118 -23.41 13.79 13.35
C VAL A 118 -24.70 12.99 13.52
N LEU A 119 -24.59 11.71 13.92
CA LEU A 119 -25.74 10.84 14.15
C LEU A 119 -26.61 11.31 15.34
N PRO A 120 -27.93 10.99 15.32
CA PRO A 120 -28.82 11.17 16.46
C PRO A 120 -28.27 10.47 17.72
N SER A 121 -28.48 11.08 18.90
CA SER A 121 -27.93 10.61 20.18
C SER A 121 -28.21 9.13 20.46
N GLU A 122 -29.39 8.65 20.09
CA GLU A 122 -29.84 7.26 20.25
C GLU A 122 -28.98 6.25 19.48
N LYS A 123 -28.43 6.65 18.32
CA LYS A 123 -27.64 5.76 17.45
C LYS A 123 -26.14 5.82 17.72
N ARG A 124 -25.66 6.84 18.42
CA ARG A 124 -24.22 7.07 18.66
C ARG A 124 -23.55 5.90 19.37
N HIS A 125 -24.18 5.33 20.40
CA HIS A 125 -23.60 4.20 21.14
C HIS A 125 -23.41 2.96 20.26
N THR A 126 -24.39 2.66 19.41
CA THR A 126 -24.28 1.55 18.45
C THR A 126 -23.20 1.82 17.42
N MET A 127 -23.13 3.04 16.88
CA MET A 127 -22.08 3.43 15.93
C MET A 127 -20.68 3.33 16.54
N GLN A 128 -20.50 3.74 17.80
CA GLN A 128 -19.24 3.58 18.52
C GLN A 128 -18.83 2.11 18.68
N LYS A 129 -19.79 1.21 18.95
CA LYS A 129 -19.51 -0.22 18.99
C LYS A 129 -19.07 -0.76 17.64
N LEU A 130 -19.73 -0.34 16.55
CA LEU A 130 -19.36 -0.71 15.20
C LEU A 130 -17.94 -0.21 14.85
N GLY A 131 -17.63 1.06 15.14
CA GLY A 131 -16.30 1.62 14.93
C GLY A 131 -15.21 0.89 15.72
N LYS A 132 -15.48 0.52 16.97
CA LYS A 132 -14.55 -0.31 17.77
C LYS A 132 -14.35 -1.70 17.20
N ALA A 133 -15.41 -2.36 16.76
CA ALA A 133 -15.33 -3.69 16.15
C ALA A 133 -14.55 -3.63 14.83
N TRP A 134 -14.84 -2.64 13.99
CA TRP A 134 -14.12 -2.35 12.76
C TRP A 134 -12.62 -2.12 13.03
N TYR A 135 -12.27 -1.27 14.01
CA TYR A 135 -10.88 -0.99 14.37
C TYR A 135 -10.16 -2.25 14.87
N ALA A 136 -10.82 -3.08 15.69
CA ALA A 136 -10.25 -4.32 16.19
C ALA A 136 -9.92 -5.30 15.04
N ILE A 137 -10.80 -5.41 14.04
CA ILE A 137 -10.58 -6.25 12.85
C ILE A 137 -9.34 -5.75 12.07
N HIS A 138 -9.26 -4.45 11.79
CA HIS A 138 -8.10 -3.91 11.04
C HIS A 138 -6.80 -3.98 11.82
N ARG A 139 -6.86 -3.83 13.15
CA ARG A 139 -5.70 -4.03 14.00
C ARG A 139 -5.19 -5.47 13.95
N GLN A 140 -6.10 -6.44 13.99
CA GLN A 140 -5.74 -7.85 13.84
C GLN A 140 -5.13 -8.15 12.46
N ILE A 141 -5.67 -7.57 11.39
CA ILE A 141 -5.11 -7.65 10.03
C ILE A 141 -3.68 -7.05 10.00
N PHE A 142 -3.48 -5.89 10.62
CA PHE A 142 -2.16 -5.26 10.72
C PHE A 142 -1.16 -6.15 11.47
N ASP A 143 -1.51 -6.61 12.67
CA ASP A 143 -0.63 -7.44 13.49
C ASP A 143 -0.27 -8.76 12.78
N THR A 144 -1.23 -9.35 12.07
CA THR A 144 -1.00 -10.56 11.24
C THR A 144 -0.09 -10.25 10.05
N SER A 145 -0.29 -9.11 9.37
CA SER A 145 0.58 -8.65 8.28
C SER A 145 2.03 -8.50 8.76
N MET A 146 2.23 -7.83 9.89
CA MET A 146 3.55 -7.62 10.49
C MET A 146 4.21 -8.94 10.92
N THR A 147 3.42 -9.88 11.44
CA THR A 147 3.90 -11.23 11.75
C THR A 147 4.43 -11.93 10.50
N ARG A 148 3.71 -11.88 9.37
CA ARG A 148 4.17 -12.49 8.11
C ARG A 148 5.42 -11.83 7.54
N LEU A 149 5.50 -10.50 7.58
CA LEU A 149 6.72 -9.78 7.17
C LEU A 149 7.91 -10.13 8.07
N SER A 150 7.70 -10.23 9.39
CA SER A 150 8.77 -10.62 10.31
C SER A 150 9.28 -12.04 10.04
N GLN A 151 8.39 -12.98 9.69
CA GLN A 151 8.76 -14.34 9.30
C GLN A 151 9.64 -14.34 8.05
N LEU A 152 9.26 -13.59 7.01
CA LEU A 152 10.08 -13.40 5.80
C LEU A 152 11.49 -12.90 6.17
N LEU A 153 11.59 -11.86 7.00
CA LEU A 153 12.87 -11.24 7.35
C LEU A 153 13.75 -12.17 8.19
N ILE A 154 13.18 -12.85 9.19
CA ILE A 154 13.88 -13.81 10.04
C ILE A 154 14.39 -14.98 9.20
N GLU A 155 13.54 -15.57 8.36
CA GLU A 155 13.93 -16.69 7.50
C GLU A 155 14.99 -16.28 6.49
N THR A 156 14.92 -15.05 5.96
CA THR A 156 15.96 -14.52 5.06
C THR A 156 17.27 -14.31 5.80
N ALA A 157 17.25 -13.76 7.02
CA ALA A 157 18.46 -13.55 7.82
C ALA A 157 19.14 -14.87 8.23
N LEU A 158 18.35 -15.91 8.48
CA LEU A 158 18.85 -17.24 8.82
C LEU A 158 19.24 -18.07 7.59
N ASP A 159 18.86 -17.65 6.39
CA ASP A 159 19.14 -18.39 5.15
C ASP A 159 20.64 -18.42 4.82
N GLY A 160 21.10 -19.54 4.30
CA GLY A 160 22.46 -19.72 3.86
C GLY A 160 22.66 -21.06 3.15
N GLU A 161 23.73 -21.14 2.38
CA GLU A 161 24.13 -22.31 1.61
C GLU A 161 25.54 -22.74 1.99
N TYR A 162 25.76 -24.03 2.18
CA TYR A 162 27.08 -24.56 2.47
C TYR A 162 27.78 -24.98 1.19
N LEU A 163 29.00 -24.49 1.01
CA LEU A 163 29.91 -24.96 -0.02
C LEU A 163 30.55 -26.28 0.42
N PRO A 164 30.59 -27.29 -0.46
CA PRO A 164 31.23 -28.55 -0.13
C PRO A 164 32.74 -28.37 0.16
N PRO A 165 33.31 -29.16 1.09
CA PRO A 165 34.75 -29.18 1.31
C PRO A 165 35.50 -29.67 0.05
N GLU A 166 36.68 -29.12 -0.18
CA GLU A 166 37.39 -29.16 -1.48
C GLU A 166 37.66 -30.56 -2.04
N PRO A 167 37.41 -30.76 -3.35
CA PRO A 167 38.30 -31.55 -4.19
C PRO A 167 39.38 -30.64 -4.81
N THR A 168 40.65 -31.03 -4.67
CA THR A 168 41.81 -30.32 -5.21
C THR A 168 41.70 -30.09 -6.72
N GLY A 169 41.78 -28.82 -7.16
CA GLY A 169 42.01 -28.45 -8.57
C GLY A 169 40.82 -27.95 -9.40
N LEU A 170 39.61 -27.85 -8.84
CA LEU A 170 38.42 -27.35 -9.57
C LEU A 170 38.05 -25.91 -9.20
N SER A 171 37.55 -25.16 -10.19
CA SER A 171 37.02 -23.80 -10.01
C SER A 171 35.77 -23.79 -9.11
N LYS A 172 35.73 -22.91 -8.10
CA LYS A 172 34.58 -22.72 -7.19
C LYS A 172 33.42 -21.96 -7.83
N LYS A 173 33.61 -21.35 -9.01
CA LYS A 173 32.61 -20.54 -9.72
C LYS A 173 31.24 -21.24 -9.87
N PRO A 174 31.12 -22.46 -10.42
CA PRO A 174 29.82 -23.11 -10.61
C PRO A 174 29.09 -23.41 -9.28
N GLN A 175 29.83 -23.79 -8.23
CA GLN A 175 29.25 -24.11 -6.92
C GLN A 175 28.73 -22.85 -6.22
N ILE A 176 29.50 -21.77 -6.26
CA ILE A 176 29.09 -20.45 -5.75
C ILE A 176 27.88 -19.95 -6.54
N LYS A 177 27.88 -20.07 -7.87
CA LYS A 177 26.74 -19.69 -8.71
C LYS A 177 25.47 -20.45 -8.32
N HIS A 178 25.57 -21.76 -8.13
CA HIS A 178 24.45 -22.59 -7.71
C HIS A 178 23.91 -22.20 -6.33
N ALA A 179 24.80 -21.95 -5.36
CA ALA A 179 24.41 -21.48 -4.03
C ALA A 179 23.70 -20.12 -4.06
N ILE A 180 24.23 -19.16 -4.82
CA ILE A 180 23.60 -17.85 -5.05
C ILE A 180 22.21 -18.02 -5.67
N GLN A 181 22.08 -18.87 -6.69
CA GLN A 181 20.79 -19.14 -7.35
C GLN A 181 19.78 -19.79 -6.41
N ALA A 182 20.22 -20.69 -5.53
CA ALA A 182 19.35 -21.34 -4.54
C ALA A 182 18.83 -20.34 -3.50
N LEU A 183 19.69 -19.44 -3.01
CA LEU A 183 19.29 -18.34 -2.12
C LEU A 183 18.31 -17.38 -2.79
N ASP A 184 18.62 -16.92 -4.01
CA ASP A 184 17.76 -16.05 -4.82
C ASP A 184 16.37 -16.67 -5.02
N HIS A 185 16.32 -17.96 -5.38
CA HIS A 185 15.08 -18.68 -5.61
C HIS A 185 14.22 -18.77 -4.33
N ARG A 186 14.80 -19.15 -3.20
CA ARG A 186 14.06 -19.23 -1.93
C ARG A 186 13.54 -17.87 -1.48
N LEU A 187 14.35 -16.83 -1.62
CA LEU A 187 13.90 -15.48 -1.29
C LEU A 187 12.73 -15.05 -2.17
N ALA A 188 12.83 -15.26 -3.49
CA ALA A 188 11.76 -14.94 -4.42
C ALA A 188 10.45 -15.68 -4.08
N GLN A 189 10.55 -16.96 -3.70
CA GLN A 189 9.40 -17.74 -3.22
C GLN A 189 8.78 -17.13 -1.95
N ARG A 190 9.56 -16.86 -0.91
CA ARG A 190 9.05 -16.23 0.33
C ARG A 190 8.40 -14.87 0.07
N ILE A 191 8.97 -14.08 -0.85
CA ILE A 191 8.42 -12.78 -1.25
C ILE A 191 7.07 -12.94 -1.96
N SER A 192 6.96 -13.89 -2.89
CA SER A 192 5.68 -14.17 -3.58
C SER A 192 4.63 -14.66 -2.58
N ASP A 193 5.01 -15.60 -1.70
CA ASP A 193 4.12 -16.13 -0.66
C ASP A 193 3.61 -15.03 0.28
N VAL A 194 4.49 -14.16 0.78
CA VAL A 194 4.06 -13.07 1.67
C VAL A 194 3.15 -12.09 0.93
N THR A 195 3.42 -11.82 -0.35
CA THR A 195 2.62 -10.93 -1.18
C THR A 195 1.21 -11.48 -1.36
N VAL A 196 1.08 -12.77 -1.70
CA VAL A 196 -0.22 -13.45 -1.82
C VAL A 196 -0.97 -13.41 -0.48
N ASN A 197 -0.30 -13.75 0.63
CA ASN A 197 -0.90 -13.70 1.96
C ASN A 197 -1.39 -12.29 2.32
N LEU A 198 -0.63 -11.24 1.98
CA LEU A 198 -1.04 -9.86 2.24
C LEU A 198 -2.26 -9.47 1.38
N ILE A 199 -2.29 -9.82 0.10
CA ILE A 199 -3.43 -9.58 -0.78
C ILE A 199 -4.70 -10.24 -0.23
N GLU A 200 -4.62 -11.52 0.15
CA GLU A 200 -5.73 -12.28 0.73
C GLU A 200 -6.20 -11.69 2.06
N LEU A 201 -5.26 -11.38 2.97
CA LEU A 201 -5.56 -10.84 4.29
C LEU A 201 -6.23 -9.46 4.23
N HIS A 202 -5.90 -8.66 3.23
CA HIS A 202 -6.52 -7.34 2.99
C HIS A 202 -7.76 -7.42 2.09
N GLY A 203 -8.17 -8.63 1.68
CA GLY A 203 -9.39 -8.84 0.88
C GLY A 203 -9.34 -8.21 -0.51
N LEU A 204 -8.15 -8.03 -1.09
CA LEU A 204 -8.00 -7.49 -2.42
C LEU A 204 -8.37 -8.58 -3.44
N THR A 205 -9.31 -8.28 -4.35
CA THR A 205 -9.84 -9.25 -5.33
C THR A 205 -9.77 -8.71 -6.75
N GLY A 206 -9.87 -9.61 -7.75
CA GLY A 206 -10.01 -9.23 -9.16
C GLY A 206 -8.75 -8.61 -9.78
N ASP A 207 -8.95 -7.68 -10.70
CA ASP A 207 -7.86 -7.06 -11.49
C ASP A 207 -6.89 -6.24 -10.63
N VAL A 208 -7.36 -5.72 -9.49
CA VAL A 208 -6.56 -4.98 -8.52
C VAL A 208 -5.49 -5.89 -7.90
N ALA A 209 -5.88 -7.09 -7.47
CA ALA A 209 -4.96 -8.08 -6.91
C ALA A 209 -3.92 -8.52 -7.95
N HIS A 210 -4.35 -8.75 -9.20
CA HIS A 210 -3.45 -9.14 -10.29
C HIS A 210 -2.46 -8.03 -10.64
N THR A 211 -2.91 -6.78 -10.76
CA THR A 211 -2.07 -5.62 -11.07
C THR A 211 -1.09 -5.30 -9.95
N LEU A 212 -1.53 -5.44 -8.70
CA LEU A 212 -0.66 -5.26 -7.54
C LEU A 212 0.40 -6.36 -7.49
N LYS A 213 -0.01 -7.63 -7.64
CA LYS A 213 0.91 -8.76 -7.67
C LYS A 213 1.94 -8.61 -8.80
N SER A 214 1.50 -8.30 -10.02
CA SER A 214 2.41 -8.10 -11.13
C SER A 214 3.38 -6.94 -10.86
N ARG A 215 2.94 -5.80 -10.33
CA ARG A 215 3.85 -4.69 -10.02
C ARG A 215 4.81 -4.97 -8.86
N ILE A 216 4.39 -5.78 -7.89
CA ILE A 216 5.21 -6.19 -6.74
C ILE A 216 6.25 -7.27 -7.14
N GLU A 217 5.94 -8.06 -8.18
CA GLU A 217 6.79 -9.12 -8.73
C GLU A 217 7.67 -8.66 -9.91
N ASP A 218 7.19 -7.73 -10.76
CA ASP A 218 7.81 -7.24 -12.01
C ASP A 218 8.86 -6.14 -11.76
N VAL A 219 9.57 -6.25 -10.65
CA VAL A 219 10.49 -5.21 -10.17
C VAL A 219 11.92 -5.42 -10.69
N THR A 220 12.18 -6.50 -11.40
CA THR A 220 13.38 -6.55 -12.24
C THR A 220 13.18 -5.60 -13.41
N VAL A 221 13.91 -4.49 -13.43
CA VAL A 221 13.94 -3.60 -14.60
C VAL A 221 14.27 -4.47 -15.82
N PRO A 222 13.42 -4.48 -16.87
CA PRO A 222 13.68 -5.27 -18.07
C PRO A 222 15.07 -4.93 -18.63
N GLY A 223 15.99 -5.88 -18.58
CA GLY A 223 17.36 -5.72 -19.09
C GLY A 223 18.46 -5.55 -18.03
N GLU A 224 18.14 -5.55 -16.73
CA GLU A 224 19.19 -5.62 -15.70
C GLU A 224 19.87 -6.99 -15.69
N LYS A 225 21.19 -7.01 -15.89
CA LYS A 225 22.00 -8.21 -15.79
C LYS A 225 22.24 -8.55 -14.32
N LYS A 226 22.16 -9.84 -13.99
CA LYS A 226 22.46 -10.30 -12.64
C LYS A 226 23.97 -10.14 -12.39
N PRO A 227 24.44 -9.61 -11.25
CA PRO A 227 25.87 -9.36 -11.04
C PRO A 227 26.78 -10.57 -11.23
N TRP A 228 26.31 -11.79 -10.92
CA TRP A 228 27.08 -13.02 -11.16
C TRP A 228 27.20 -13.45 -12.64
N GLU A 229 26.56 -12.72 -13.54
CA GLU A 229 26.72 -12.83 -15.00
C GLU A 229 27.87 -11.94 -15.52
N GLU A 230 28.42 -11.07 -14.68
CA GLU A 230 29.54 -10.20 -15.01
C GLU A 230 30.89 -10.78 -14.53
N GLU A 231 31.95 -10.64 -15.34
CA GLU A 231 33.30 -11.08 -14.92
C GLU A 231 33.87 -10.24 -13.77
N THR A 232 33.47 -8.97 -13.65
CA THR A 232 33.87 -8.08 -12.55
C THR A 232 33.47 -8.64 -11.18
N PHE A 233 32.27 -9.24 -11.10
CA PHE A 233 31.82 -9.93 -9.89
C PHE A 233 32.74 -11.09 -9.52
N TRP A 234 33.09 -11.94 -10.49
CA TRP A 234 33.97 -13.09 -10.24
C TRP A 234 35.40 -12.66 -9.87
N GLY A 235 35.89 -11.55 -10.42
CA GLY A 235 37.17 -10.93 -10.02
C GLY A 235 37.15 -10.42 -8.57
N ALA A 236 36.03 -9.86 -8.12
CA ALA A 236 35.84 -9.40 -6.75
C ALA A 236 35.73 -10.55 -5.74
N VAL A 237 35.02 -11.63 -6.12
CA VAL A 237 34.92 -12.86 -5.31
C VAL A 237 36.29 -13.51 -5.15
N ALA A 238 37.07 -13.64 -6.23
CA ALA A 238 38.40 -14.24 -6.18
C ALA A 238 39.41 -13.43 -5.36
N SER A 239 39.31 -12.09 -5.39
CA SER A 239 40.20 -11.19 -4.64
C SER A 239 39.77 -10.97 -3.18
N GLY A 240 38.56 -11.41 -2.79
CA GLY A 240 37.98 -11.14 -1.47
C GLY A 240 37.47 -9.71 -1.29
N ALA A 241 37.46 -8.89 -2.35
CA ALA A 241 36.95 -7.51 -2.35
C ALA A 241 35.41 -7.43 -2.55
N ALA A 242 34.75 -8.58 -2.64
CA ALA A 242 33.34 -8.71 -3.00
C ALA A 242 32.37 -7.99 -2.04
N ALA A 243 32.74 -7.83 -0.76
CA ALA A 243 31.93 -7.13 0.23
C ALA A 243 31.79 -5.62 -0.06
N GLY A 244 32.87 -4.98 -0.53
CA GLY A 244 32.88 -3.54 -0.84
C GLY A 244 32.05 -3.20 -2.07
N LEU A 245 32.13 -4.04 -3.11
CA LEU A 245 31.34 -3.87 -4.33
C LEU A 245 29.84 -4.20 -4.13
N ALA A 246 29.50 -5.19 -3.31
CA ALA A 246 28.12 -5.48 -2.95
C ALA A 246 27.49 -4.32 -2.15
N SER A 247 28.27 -3.69 -1.25
CA SER A 247 27.84 -2.49 -0.54
C SER A 247 27.64 -1.33 -1.51
N ASP A 248 28.60 -1.03 -2.39
CA ASP A 248 28.48 0.08 -3.35
C ASP A 248 27.35 -0.13 -4.37
N LEU A 249 27.06 -1.36 -4.78
CA LEU A 249 25.87 -1.71 -5.58
C LEU A 249 24.56 -1.66 -4.77
N ALA A 250 24.61 -1.88 -3.45
CA ALA A 250 23.47 -1.75 -2.56
C ALA A 250 23.19 -0.31 -2.13
N THR A 251 24.21 0.56 -2.11
CA THR A 251 24.14 1.95 -1.61
C THR A 251 24.27 3.02 -2.71
N GLY A 252 24.80 2.69 -3.89
CA GLY A 252 25.21 3.64 -4.91
C GLY A 252 24.59 3.39 -6.28
N GLY A 253 23.41 3.97 -6.50
CA GLY A 253 22.98 4.57 -7.77
C GLY A 253 22.97 3.70 -9.03
N LEU A 254 21.82 3.08 -9.31
CA LEU A 254 21.18 2.87 -10.64
C LEU A 254 19.97 1.91 -10.57
N SER A 255 19.52 1.51 -9.37
CA SER A 255 18.32 0.72 -9.12
C SER A 255 17.10 1.66 -8.99
N HIS A 256 16.52 2.09 -10.12
CA HIS A 256 15.27 2.86 -10.15
C HIS A 256 14.01 2.00 -9.84
N GLY A 257 14.18 0.81 -9.25
CA GLY A 257 13.11 -0.08 -8.81
C GLY A 257 13.29 -0.47 -7.35
N ALA A 258 12.28 -0.22 -6.52
CA ALA A 258 12.31 -0.43 -5.07
C ALA A 258 12.48 -1.89 -4.59
N PHE A 259 12.76 -2.86 -5.47
CA PHE A 259 12.77 -4.28 -5.11
C PHE A 259 13.81 -5.15 -5.84
N THR A 260 14.90 -4.60 -6.40
CA THR A 260 15.94 -5.40 -7.09
C THR A 260 16.94 -6.10 -6.16
N ILE A 261 17.00 -7.43 -6.25
CA ILE A 261 17.82 -8.37 -5.45
C ILE A 261 19.29 -8.42 -5.97
N GLY A 262 19.60 -7.76 -7.09
CA GLY A 262 20.84 -7.97 -7.87
C GLY A 262 22.15 -7.99 -7.08
N GLY A 263 22.40 -7.05 -6.16
CA GLY A 263 23.69 -6.91 -5.45
C GLY A 263 23.80 -7.56 -4.06
N ALA A 264 22.79 -8.33 -3.65
CA ALA A 264 22.49 -8.63 -2.25
C ALA A 264 23.27 -9.78 -1.58
N ILE A 265 23.85 -10.66 -2.39
CA ILE A 265 24.39 -11.93 -1.92
C ILE A 265 25.90 -11.77 -1.84
N LEU A 266 26.50 -11.90 -0.66
CA LEU A 266 27.93 -12.20 -0.44
C LEU A 266 28.36 -12.21 1.05
N GLY A 267 27.70 -12.99 1.89
CA GLY A 267 28.14 -13.22 3.28
C GLY A 267 29.43 -14.06 3.40
N ALA A 268 29.61 -15.10 2.56
CA ALA A 268 30.73 -16.06 2.69
C ALA A 268 32.13 -15.46 2.56
N PHE A 269 32.32 -14.49 1.65
CA PHE A 269 33.65 -13.95 1.38
C PHE A 269 33.93 -12.68 2.20
N ALA A 270 32.88 -11.97 2.62
CA ALA A 270 32.96 -10.91 3.62
C ALA A 270 33.24 -11.46 5.04
N GLU A 271 32.67 -12.62 5.39
CA GLU A 271 32.95 -13.30 6.65
C GLU A 271 34.41 -13.78 6.76
N ARG A 272 35.15 -13.94 5.66
CA ARG A 272 36.59 -14.24 5.75
C ARG A 272 37.42 -13.08 6.31
N THR A 273 36.97 -11.83 6.15
CA THR A 273 37.61 -10.61 6.69
C THR A 273 36.97 -10.14 8.00
N TYR A 274 35.66 -10.32 8.19
CA TYR A 274 34.96 -9.95 9.43
C TYR A 274 34.99 -11.05 10.52
N ALA A 275 34.93 -12.34 10.18
CA ALA A 275 35.09 -13.43 11.16
C ALA A 275 36.53 -13.54 11.67
N LYS A 276 37.52 -13.04 10.90
CA LYS A 276 38.93 -12.92 11.35
C LYS A 276 39.10 -11.86 12.46
N SER A 277 38.14 -10.93 12.64
CA SER A 277 38.19 -9.91 13.68
C SER A 277 37.29 -10.19 14.91
N GLN A 278 36.32 -11.11 14.82
CA GLN A 278 35.35 -11.38 15.91
C GLN A 278 35.16 -12.87 16.29
N GLY A 279 35.72 -13.84 15.55
CA GLY A 279 35.71 -15.26 15.94
C GLY A 279 34.39 -16.02 15.75
N THR A 280 33.46 -15.55 14.92
CA THR A 280 32.17 -16.19 14.66
C THR A 280 31.85 -16.29 13.17
N GLY A 281 31.64 -17.51 12.65
CA GLY A 281 31.19 -17.80 11.27
C GLY A 281 31.83 -19.06 10.66
N ASP A 282 31.08 -19.83 9.87
CA ASP A 282 31.62 -20.95 9.09
C ASP A 282 32.13 -20.44 7.73
N PRO A 283 33.43 -20.55 7.42
CA PRO A 283 34.02 -20.01 6.18
C PRO A 283 33.50 -20.68 4.90
N ASN A 284 32.74 -21.77 5.01
CA ASN A 284 32.12 -22.45 3.88
C ASN A 284 30.64 -22.09 3.70
N ARG A 285 30.06 -21.20 4.52
CA ARG A 285 28.65 -20.80 4.41
C ARG A 285 28.49 -19.49 3.63
N ILE A 286 27.71 -19.50 2.56
CA ILE A 286 27.22 -18.31 1.84
C ILE A 286 25.91 -17.88 2.46
N SER A 287 25.82 -16.61 2.86
CA SER A 287 24.64 -16.00 3.46
C SER A 287 24.38 -14.61 2.89
N TRP A 288 23.29 -13.97 3.31
CA TRP A 288 22.96 -12.60 2.98
C TRP A 288 23.81 -11.61 3.80
N VAL A 289 24.18 -10.47 3.19
CA VAL A 289 24.94 -9.42 3.90
C VAL A 289 24.00 -8.54 4.73
N PRO A 290 24.44 -7.98 5.88
CA PRO A 290 23.60 -7.13 6.74
C PRO A 290 22.93 -5.95 6.00
N ALA A 291 23.67 -5.24 5.14
CA ALA A 291 23.14 -4.11 4.36
C ALA A 291 21.97 -4.52 3.44
N PHE A 292 21.96 -5.77 2.97
CA PHE A 292 20.82 -6.29 2.21
C PHE A 292 19.61 -6.53 3.11
N LEU A 293 19.81 -7.05 4.32
CA LEU A 293 18.71 -7.27 5.27
C LEU A 293 18.03 -5.96 5.68
N ASP A 294 18.79 -4.87 5.81
CA ASP A 294 18.25 -3.53 6.05
C ASP A 294 17.36 -3.07 4.89
N ARG A 295 17.85 -3.24 3.64
CA ARG A 295 17.06 -2.96 2.44
C ARG A 295 15.80 -3.84 2.37
N GLN A 296 15.92 -5.14 2.62
CA GLN A 296 14.78 -6.05 2.64
C GLN A 296 13.73 -5.66 3.66
N THR A 297 14.13 -5.10 4.80
CA THR A 297 13.22 -4.59 5.83
C THR A 297 12.40 -3.41 5.29
N ARG A 298 13.05 -2.45 4.65
CA ARG A 298 12.36 -1.33 3.99
C ARG A 298 11.41 -1.84 2.91
N ASP A 299 11.89 -2.73 2.05
CA ASP A 299 11.12 -3.28 0.94
C ASP A 299 9.90 -4.08 1.44
N ALA A 300 10.03 -4.84 2.53
CA ALA A 300 8.92 -5.51 3.21
C ALA A 300 7.84 -4.53 3.72
N LEU A 301 8.25 -3.41 4.32
CA LEU A 301 7.32 -2.36 4.77
C LEU A 301 6.63 -1.67 3.59
N LEU A 302 7.37 -1.36 2.52
CA LEU A 302 6.81 -0.78 1.30
C LEU A 302 5.80 -1.72 0.64
N ARG A 303 6.01 -3.04 0.68
CA ARG A 303 5.01 -4.03 0.21
C ARG A 303 3.72 -3.96 1.03
N TYR A 304 3.83 -3.91 2.36
CA TYR A 304 2.65 -3.73 3.22
C TYR A 304 1.91 -2.42 2.90
N LEU A 305 2.66 -1.32 2.72
CA LEU A 305 2.09 -0.03 2.36
C LEU A 305 1.40 -0.09 0.99
N ALA A 306 2.03 -0.67 -0.02
CA ALA A 306 1.42 -0.84 -1.34
C ALA A 306 0.09 -1.60 -1.26
N VAL A 307 0.03 -2.69 -0.49
CA VAL A 307 -1.19 -3.49 -0.29
C VAL A 307 -2.25 -2.71 0.47
N THR A 308 -1.91 -2.12 1.63
CA THR A 308 -2.90 -1.47 2.49
C THR A 308 -3.44 -0.16 1.92
N HIS A 309 -2.73 0.48 0.99
CA HIS A 309 -3.18 1.69 0.30
C HIS A 309 -3.92 1.37 -1.02
N CYS A 310 -3.82 0.14 -1.52
CA CYS A 310 -4.42 -0.24 -2.80
C CYS A 310 -5.95 -0.14 -2.77
N GLY A 311 -6.54 0.50 -3.78
CA GLY A 311 -8.00 0.55 -3.99
C GLY A 311 -8.80 1.41 -3.00
N ARG A 312 -8.18 1.97 -1.96
CA ARG A 312 -8.87 2.79 -0.96
C ARG A 312 -9.22 4.17 -1.52
N GLY A 313 -10.49 4.57 -1.38
CA GLY A 313 -11.01 5.89 -1.75
C GLY A 313 -11.35 6.14 -3.21
N ARG A 314 -10.94 5.28 -4.14
CA ARG A 314 -11.14 5.50 -5.59
C ARG A 314 -11.70 4.30 -6.37
N GLY A 315 -12.01 3.19 -5.69
CA GLY A 315 -12.57 1.99 -6.32
C GLY A 315 -11.59 1.32 -7.29
N ASP A 316 -12.09 0.77 -8.40
CA ASP A 316 -11.28 0.10 -9.44
C ASP A 316 -10.39 1.05 -10.26
N TYR A 317 -10.36 2.35 -9.94
CA TYR A 317 -9.57 3.34 -10.65
C TYR A 317 -8.12 3.37 -10.16
N THR A 318 -7.18 2.87 -10.97
CA THR A 318 -5.73 2.87 -10.67
C THR A 318 -5.00 4.05 -11.30
N ASP A 319 -4.48 4.99 -10.50
CA ASP A 319 -3.44 5.93 -10.93
C ASP A 319 -2.05 5.29 -10.73
N PRO A 320 -1.19 5.22 -11.76
CA PRO A 320 0.15 4.67 -11.63
C PRO A 320 1.10 5.45 -10.70
N ARG A 321 0.76 6.67 -10.27
CA ARG A 321 1.67 7.61 -9.57
C ARG A 321 1.74 7.46 -8.04
N GLU A 322 0.89 6.68 -7.40
CA GLU A 322 0.82 6.60 -5.91
C GLU A 322 1.36 5.29 -5.31
N PHE A 323 2.03 4.45 -6.09
CA PHE A 323 2.81 3.35 -5.52
C PHE A 323 4.00 3.90 -4.70
N PRO A 324 4.55 3.12 -3.74
CA PRO A 324 5.67 3.57 -2.91
C PRO A 324 6.94 3.96 -3.68
N VAL A 325 6.96 3.85 -5.01
CA VAL A 325 7.98 4.44 -5.88
C VAL A 325 8.14 5.96 -5.65
N PHE A 326 7.10 6.61 -5.10
CA PHE A 326 7.13 8.04 -4.74
C PHE A 326 7.41 8.33 -3.24
N TRP A 327 7.59 7.31 -2.39
CA TRP A 327 7.82 7.47 -0.94
C TRP A 327 9.25 7.25 -0.50
#